data_AF-A0A7C1M2R0-F1
#
_entry.id   AF-A0A7C1M2R0-F1
#
_cell.length_a   1.000
_cell.length_b   1.000
_cell.length_c   1.000
_cell.angle_alpha   90.00
_cell.angle_beta   90.00
_cell.angle_gamma   90.00
#
_symmetry.space_group_name_H-M   'P 1'
#
loop_
_entity.id
_entity.type
_entity.pdbx_description
1 polymer ?
#
loop_
_entity_poly.entity_id
_entity_poly.type
_entity_poly.pdbx_seq_one_letter_code
_entity_poly.pdbx_strand_id
1 'polypeptide(L)'
;MIKDVKTKNLKVIPDERGRLMEILRQDDSLFLKFGQVYMTTTYPEVVKAWHKHEKQTDNVACIQGMIKLVLYDPREKSSTYKEVNQFLLGIHNPLLVQIPPGVYHGWMCVSAEEAIIVNIPTEAYDYEKPDEQRLNPHDNNIPYDWRRKDG
;
A
#
# COMPACT_ATOMS: atom_id res chain seq x y z
N MET A 1 15.49 1.27 0.64
CA MET A 1 14.19 0.77 0.17
C MET A 1 14.19 -0.71 0.46
N ILE A 2 13.14 -1.20 1.11
CA ILE A 2 12.98 -2.60 1.51
C ILE A 2 13.15 -3.50 0.28
N LYS A 3 13.90 -4.58 0.46
CA LYS A 3 14.17 -5.56 -0.60
C LYS A 3 12.86 -6.10 -1.18
N ASP A 4 12.79 -6.17 -2.50
CA ASP A 4 11.66 -6.66 -3.31
C ASP A 4 10.40 -5.76 -3.31
N VAL A 5 10.38 -4.65 -2.55
CA VAL A 5 9.39 -3.60 -2.75
C VAL A 5 9.70 -2.88 -4.06
N LYS A 6 8.69 -2.72 -4.91
CA LYS A 6 8.81 -2.00 -6.19
C LYS A 6 7.84 -0.84 -6.23
N THR A 7 8.20 0.18 -6.98
CA THR A 7 7.32 1.34 -7.21
C THR A 7 7.24 1.68 -8.69
N LYS A 8 6.10 2.23 -9.11
CA LYS A 8 5.89 2.74 -10.46
C LYS A 8 5.15 4.08 -10.37
N ASN A 9 5.75 5.14 -10.91
CA ASN A 9 5.04 6.41 -11.06
C ASN A 9 3.89 6.23 -12.06
N LEU A 10 2.69 6.64 -11.66
CA LEU A 10 1.50 6.55 -12.50
C LEU A 10 1.35 7.81 -13.34
N LYS A 11 1.11 7.64 -14.64
CA LYS A 11 0.87 8.75 -15.54
C LYS A 11 -0.61 9.13 -15.51
N VAL A 12 -0.90 10.36 -15.13
CA VAL A 12 -2.23 10.96 -15.24
C VAL A 12 -2.32 11.69 -16.57
N ILE A 13 -3.34 11.39 -17.37
CA ILE A 13 -3.60 11.96 -18.69
C ILE A 13 -4.91 12.77 -18.61
N PRO A 14 -4.84 14.10 -18.40
CA PRO A 14 -6.04 14.95 -18.33
C PRO A 14 -6.54 15.35 -19.72
N ASP A 15 -7.85 15.56 -19.83
CA ASP A 15 -8.52 16.20 -20.98
C ASP A 15 -9.78 16.97 -20.52
N GLU A 16 -10.54 17.55 -21.45
CA GLU A 16 -11.77 18.33 -21.13
C GLU A 16 -12.88 17.51 -20.45
N ARG A 17 -12.78 16.18 -20.41
CA ARG A 17 -13.77 15.26 -19.83
C ARG A 17 -13.35 14.75 -18.46
N GLY A 18 -12.10 14.94 -18.06
CA GLY A 18 -11.55 14.46 -16.80
C GLY A 18 -10.10 14.00 -16.92
N ARG A 19 -9.81 12.80 -16.43
CA ARG A 19 -8.46 12.21 -16.47
C ARG A 19 -8.48 10.69 -16.58
N LEU A 20 -7.51 10.14 -17.30
CA LEU A 20 -7.19 8.71 -17.35
C LEU A 20 -5.91 8.44 -16.55
N MET A 21 -5.89 7.34 -15.80
CA MET A 21 -4.68 6.82 -15.15
C MET A 21 -4.70 5.30 -15.18
N GLU A 22 -3.71 4.69 -15.83
CA GLU A 22 -3.57 3.23 -15.85
C GLU A 22 -2.81 2.77 -14.61
N ILE A 23 -3.49 2.08 -13.68
CA ILE A 23 -2.91 1.65 -12.41
C ILE A 23 -1.87 0.53 -12.65
N LEU A 24 -2.31 -0.62 -13.15
CA LEU A 24 -1.48 -1.78 -13.43
C LEU A 24 -1.92 -2.43 -14.74
N ARG A 25 -0.98 -2.61 -15.67
CA ARG A 25 -1.23 -3.28 -16.94
C ARG A 25 -0.62 -4.67 -16.93
N GLN A 26 -1.16 -5.61 -17.69
CA GLN A 26 -0.61 -6.97 -17.78
C GLN A 26 0.81 -7.03 -18.39
N ASP A 27 1.18 -6.01 -19.17
CA ASP A 27 2.49 -5.88 -19.82
C ASP A 27 3.47 -5.00 -19.03
N ASP A 28 3.09 -4.52 -17.84
CA ASP A 28 4.03 -3.88 -16.91
C ASP A 28 5.01 -4.92 -16.35
N SER A 29 6.28 -4.54 -16.17
CA SER A 29 7.28 -5.38 -15.50
C SER A 29 6.98 -5.68 -14.02
N LEU A 30 6.05 -4.93 -13.42
CA LEU A 30 5.54 -5.20 -12.08
C LEU A 30 4.42 -6.25 -12.09
N PHE A 31 3.75 -6.49 -13.21
CA PHE A 31 2.62 -7.42 -13.25
C PHE A 31 3.09 -8.87 -13.02
N LEU A 32 2.36 -9.58 -12.14
CA LEU A 32 2.58 -10.99 -11.86
C LEU A 32 1.34 -11.80 -12.28
N LYS A 33 0.23 -11.52 -11.61
CA LYS A 33 -1.14 -12.01 -11.86
C LYS A 33 -2.09 -11.17 -10.99
N PHE A 34 -3.40 -11.36 -11.13
CA PHE A 34 -4.38 -10.83 -10.18
C PHE A 34 -5.27 -11.96 -9.69
N GLY A 35 -5.61 -11.94 -8.40
CA GLY A 35 -6.63 -12.81 -7.82
C GLY A 35 -7.93 -12.07 -7.54
N GLN A 36 -7.83 -10.79 -7.17
CA GLN A 36 -8.97 -9.90 -6.93
C GLN A 36 -8.56 -8.45 -7.12
N VAL A 37 -9.54 -7.58 -7.30
CA VAL A 37 -9.38 -6.12 -7.29
C VAL A 37 -10.44 -5.58 -6.36
N TYR A 38 -10.04 -4.77 -5.38
CA TYR A 38 -10.99 -4.17 -4.45
C TYR A 38 -10.64 -2.72 -4.17
N MET A 39 -11.65 -1.98 -3.72
CA MET A 39 -11.46 -0.64 -3.18
C MET A 39 -11.66 -0.65 -1.67
N THR A 40 -10.92 0.21 -0.98
CA THR A 40 -11.14 0.51 0.42
C THR A 40 -10.98 2.01 0.64
N THR A 41 -11.75 2.55 1.57
CA THR A 41 -11.71 3.97 1.88
C THR A 41 -11.16 4.21 3.28
N THR A 42 -10.47 5.32 3.51
CA THR A 42 -9.89 5.66 4.82
C THR A 42 -10.19 7.12 5.16
N TYR A 43 -10.94 7.34 6.24
CA TYR A 43 -11.22 8.67 6.75
C TYR A 43 -9.95 9.39 7.20
N PRO A 44 -9.93 10.74 7.18
CA PRO A 44 -8.81 11.54 7.68
C PRO A 44 -8.32 11.06 9.04
N GLU A 45 -6.99 10.99 9.19
CA GLU A 45 -6.29 10.62 10.44
C GLU A 45 -6.52 9.18 10.94
N VAL A 46 -7.36 8.38 10.27
CA VAL A 46 -7.55 6.96 10.61
C VAL A 46 -6.38 6.13 10.08
N VAL A 47 -5.83 5.30 10.97
CA VAL A 47 -4.78 4.32 10.65
C VAL A 47 -5.42 2.96 10.34
N LYS A 48 -5.08 2.39 9.19
CA LYS A 48 -5.36 1.00 8.81
C LYS A 48 -4.03 0.23 8.72
N ALA A 49 -3.61 -0.32 9.85
CA ALA A 49 -2.36 -1.05 10.00
C ALA A 49 -2.43 -1.95 11.24
N TRP A 50 -1.50 -2.89 11.44
CA TRP A 50 -0.54 -3.40 10.45
C TRP A 50 -1.05 -4.70 9.87
N HIS A 51 -0.93 -4.86 8.56
CA HIS A 51 -1.32 -6.07 7.85
C HIS A 51 -0.07 -6.69 7.23
N LYS A 52 0.01 -8.02 7.18
CA LYS A 52 1.06 -8.75 6.46
C LYS A 52 0.44 -9.99 5.87
N HIS A 53 0.76 -10.25 4.61
CA HIS A 53 0.33 -11.45 3.90
C HIS A 53 1.49 -12.43 3.74
N GLU A 54 1.21 -13.72 3.95
CA GLU A 54 2.22 -14.77 3.79
C GLU A 54 2.35 -15.26 2.33
N LYS A 55 1.32 -15.07 1.51
CA LYS A 55 1.29 -15.60 0.14
C LYS A 55 1.11 -14.52 -0.92
N GLN A 56 0.20 -13.58 -0.70
CA GLN A 56 -0.12 -12.58 -1.73
C GLN A 56 0.89 -11.43 -1.79
N THR A 57 1.09 -10.93 -3.02
CA THR A 57 1.73 -9.64 -3.29
C THR A 57 0.64 -8.60 -3.51
N ASP A 58 0.73 -7.47 -2.82
CA ASP A 58 -0.22 -6.36 -2.95
C ASP A 58 0.29 -5.32 -3.94
N ASN A 59 -0.63 -4.65 -4.64
CA ASN A 59 -0.35 -3.58 -5.58
C ASN A 59 -1.26 -2.39 -5.24
N VAL A 60 -0.74 -1.47 -4.44
CA VAL A 60 -1.53 -0.41 -3.79
C VAL A 60 -1.40 0.90 -4.54
N ALA A 61 -2.53 1.50 -4.91
CA ALA A 61 -2.62 2.85 -5.46
C ALA A 61 -3.73 3.65 -4.76
N CYS A 62 -3.48 4.94 -4.53
CA CYS A 62 -4.47 5.86 -3.97
C CYS A 62 -5.02 6.77 -5.08
N ILE A 63 -6.32 6.70 -5.35
CA ILE A 63 -6.96 7.35 -6.51
C ILE A 63 -7.74 8.63 -6.13
N GLN A 64 -8.01 8.82 -4.83
CA GLN A 64 -8.59 10.04 -4.25
C GLN A 64 -7.97 10.29 -2.87
N GLY A 65 -7.81 11.56 -2.52
CA GLY A 65 -7.12 11.96 -1.29
C GLY A 65 -5.62 11.67 -1.33
N MET A 66 -5.02 11.59 -0.16
CA MET A 66 -3.60 11.28 0.06
C MET A 66 -3.47 10.32 1.23
N ILE A 67 -2.63 9.30 1.09
CA ILE A 67 -2.26 8.40 2.16
C ILE A 67 -0.76 8.44 2.44
N LYS A 68 -0.40 8.20 3.70
CA LYS A 68 0.93 7.81 4.15
C LYS A 68 0.95 6.30 4.29
N LEU A 69 1.44 5.60 3.26
CA LEU A 69 1.65 4.16 3.26
C LEU A 69 3.01 3.85 3.88
N VAL A 70 3.02 2.93 4.83
CA VAL A 70 4.22 2.58 5.60
C VAL A 70 4.42 1.08 5.49
N LEU A 71 5.67 0.69 5.25
CA LEU A 71 6.10 -0.70 5.14
C LEU A 71 7.18 -0.97 6.20
N TYR A 72 7.20 -2.18 6.73
CA TYR A 72 8.22 -2.68 7.64
C TYR A 72 8.65 -4.08 7.25
N ASP A 73 9.95 -4.35 7.22
CA ASP A 73 10.52 -5.64 6.85
C ASP A 73 10.86 -6.51 8.08
N PRO A 74 9.99 -7.45 8.49
CA PRO A 74 10.26 -8.37 9.59
C PRO A 74 11.09 -9.60 9.16
N ARG A 75 11.49 -9.73 7.89
CA ARG A 75 12.11 -10.95 7.37
C ARG A 75 13.57 -11.02 7.83
N GLU A 76 13.87 -11.85 8.83
CA GLU A 76 15.21 -11.94 9.45
C GLU A 76 16.36 -12.22 8.46
N LYS A 77 16.08 -12.93 7.37
CA LYS A 77 17.05 -13.25 6.31
C LYS A 77 17.14 -12.17 5.22
N SER A 78 16.34 -11.12 5.29
CA SER A 78 16.37 -10.01 4.35
C SER A 78 17.56 -9.10 4.63
N SER A 79 18.21 -8.60 3.57
CA SER A 79 19.26 -7.58 3.69
C SER A 79 18.74 -6.24 4.22
N THR A 80 17.41 -6.06 4.24
CA THR A 80 16.72 -4.87 4.76
C THR A 80 15.92 -5.19 6.01
N TYR A 81 16.31 -6.24 6.77
CA TYR A 81 15.64 -6.60 8.02
C TYR A 81 15.56 -5.40 8.99
N LYS A 82 14.36 -5.16 9.53
CA LYS A 82 13.98 -4.03 10.38
C LYS A 82 13.93 -2.66 9.68
N GLU A 83 14.12 -2.59 8.36
CA GLU A 83 13.96 -1.34 7.62
C GLU A 83 12.48 -0.93 7.58
N VAL A 84 12.24 0.38 7.67
CA VAL A 84 10.93 1.01 7.47
C VAL A 84 10.99 1.85 6.20
N ASN A 85 9.96 1.74 5.35
CA ASN A 85 9.77 2.68 4.24
C ASN A 85 8.45 3.42 4.40
N GLN A 86 8.42 4.66 3.94
CA GLN A 86 7.24 5.49 3.93
C GLN A 86 7.05 6.09 2.54
N PHE A 87 5.84 5.98 2.03
CA PHE A 87 5.42 6.55 0.76
C PHE A 87 4.21 7.46 1.00
N LEU A 88 4.27 8.68 0.48
CA LEU A 88 3.10 9.53 0.33
C LEU A 88 2.56 9.32 -1.08
N LEU A 89 1.35 8.81 -1.21
CA LEU A 89 0.73 8.55 -2.51
C LEU A 89 -0.73 8.98 -2.53
N GLY A 90 -1.20 9.38 -3.71
CA GLY A 90 -2.54 9.91 -3.91
C GLY A 90 -2.59 10.83 -5.11
N ILE A 91 -3.57 11.73 -5.14
CA ILE A 91 -3.81 12.60 -6.31
C ILE A 91 -2.63 13.52 -6.64
N HIS A 92 -1.83 13.89 -5.65
CA HIS A 92 -0.67 14.77 -5.81
C HIS A 92 0.65 14.01 -6.00
N ASN A 93 0.66 12.71 -5.74
CA ASN A 93 1.79 11.84 -6.05
C ASN A 93 1.27 10.47 -6.53
N PRO A 94 0.83 10.38 -7.80
CA PRO A 94 0.27 9.15 -8.35
C PRO A 94 1.34 8.06 -8.42
N LEU A 95 1.24 7.08 -7.52
CA LEU A 95 2.24 6.06 -7.31
C LEU A 95 1.56 4.71 -7.10
N LEU A 96 2.08 3.68 -7.77
CA LEU A 96 1.79 2.28 -7.46
C LEU A 96 2.93 1.73 -6.60
N VAL A 97 2.60 1.13 -5.47
CA VAL A 97 3.56 0.44 -4.60
C VAL A 97 3.22 -1.05 -4.60
N GLN A 98 4.17 -1.87 -5.05
CA GLN A 98 4.08 -3.33 -4.99
C GLN A 98 4.77 -3.84 -3.73
N ILE A 99 4.02 -4.54 -2.89
CA ILE A 99 4.44 -5.01 -1.57
C ILE A 99 4.54 -6.53 -1.60
N PRO A 100 5.74 -7.11 -1.45
CA PRO A 100 5.92 -8.56 -1.50
C PRO A 100 5.38 -9.23 -0.22
N PRO A 101 5.14 -10.55 -0.25
CA PRO A 101 4.75 -11.30 0.93
C PRO A 101 5.78 -11.16 2.05
N GLY A 102 5.31 -11.26 3.29
CA GLY A 102 6.14 -11.19 4.49
C GLY A 102 6.51 -9.77 4.93
N VAL A 103 6.06 -8.71 4.23
CA VAL A 103 6.28 -7.31 4.62
C VAL A 103 5.03 -6.76 5.31
N TYR A 104 5.19 -6.26 6.53
CA TYR A 104 4.12 -5.55 7.22
C TYR A 104 3.87 -4.23 6.54
N HIS A 105 2.61 -3.86 6.38
CA HIS A 105 2.23 -2.59 5.82
C HIS A 105 0.92 -2.07 6.38
N GLY A 106 0.66 -0.80 6.12
CA GLY A 106 -0.60 -0.15 6.44
C GLY A 106 -0.52 1.30 6.03
N TRP A 107 -1.60 2.03 6.20
CA TRP A 107 -1.64 3.44 5.81
C TRP A 107 -2.51 4.27 6.73
N MET A 108 -2.29 5.58 6.65
CA MET A 108 -3.13 6.59 7.27
C MET A 108 -3.53 7.62 6.22
N CYS A 109 -4.80 8.06 6.23
CA CYS A 109 -5.21 9.19 5.41
C CYS A 109 -4.60 10.48 5.95
N VAL A 110 -3.92 11.23 5.08
CA VAL A 110 -3.27 12.52 5.41
C VAL A 110 -3.89 13.70 4.68
N SER A 111 -4.89 13.46 3.82
CA SER A 111 -5.72 14.51 3.24
C SER A 111 -6.86 14.91 4.18
N ALA A 112 -7.41 16.10 3.96
CA ALA A 112 -8.60 16.58 4.67
C ALA A 112 -9.89 15.82 4.27
N GLU A 113 -9.86 15.16 3.10
CA GLU A 113 -10.94 14.33 2.60
C GLU A 113 -10.60 12.84 2.73
N GLU A 114 -11.63 12.00 2.69
CA GLU A 114 -11.48 10.54 2.64
C GLU A 114 -10.57 10.11 1.48
N ALA A 115 -9.65 9.19 1.77
CA ALA A 115 -8.82 8.58 0.74
C ALA A 115 -9.50 7.33 0.17
N ILE A 116 -9.44 7.16 -1.16
CA ILE A 116 -9.89 5.94 -1.85
C ILE A 116 -8.67 5.21 -2.39
N ILE A 117 -8.50 3.99 -1.92
CA ILE A 117 -7.36 3.12 -2.24
C ILE A 117 -7.89 1.94 -3.07
N VAL A 118 -7.21 1.66 -4.18
CA VAL A 118 -7.37 0.43 -4.95
C VAL A 118 -6.19 -0.48 -4.64
N ASN A 119 -6.49 -1.74 -4.31
CA ASN A 119 -5.48 -2.79 -4.21
C ASN A 119 -5.78 -3.90 -5.22
N ILE A 120 -4.71 -4.42 -5.85
CA ILE A 120 -4.74 -5.49 -6.84
C ILE A 120 -3.84 -6.64 -6.35
N PRO A 121 -4.26 -7.43 -5.36
CA PRO A 121 -3.47 -8.55 -4.87
C PRO A 121 -3.38 -9.70 -5.89
N THR A 122 -2.32 -10.50 -5.78
CA THR A 122 -2.08 -11.67 -6.64
C THR A 122 -2.98 -12.86 -6.32
N GLU A 123 -3.59 -12.91 -5.13
CA GLU A 123 -4.49 -13.98 -4.69
C GLU A 123 -5.87 -13.43 -4.34
N ALA A 124 -6.91 -14.26 -4.50
CA ALA A 124 -8.24 -13.98 -3.99
C ALA A 124 -8.28 -14.22 -2.47
N TYR A 125 -9.17 -13.50 -1.76
CA TYR A 125 -9.32 -13.69 -0.33
C TYR A 125 -9.90 -15.08 -0.01
N ASP A 126 -9.20 -15.85 0.81
CA ASP A 126 -9.66 -17.13 1.34
C ASP A 126 -10.36 -16.90 2.68
N TYR A 127 -11.69 -16.98 2.68
CA TYR A 127 -12.52 -16.73 3.89
C TYR A 127 -12.34 -17.81 4.96
N GLU A 128 -12.04 -19.05 4.56
CA GLU A 128 -11.87 -20.17 5.48
C GLU A 128 -10.46 -20.18 6.08
N LYS A 129 -9.47 -19.75 5.29
CA LYS A 129 -8.07 -19.71 5.70
C LYS A 129 -7.34 -18.43 5.24
N PRO A 130 -7.64 -17.28 5.86
CA PRO A 130 -6.96 -16.03 5.53
C PRO A 130 -5.45 -16.13 5.71
N ASP A 131 -4.68 -15.53 4.79
CA ASP A 131 -3.22 -15.44 4.90
C ASP A 131 -2.74 -14.14 5.59
N GLU A 132 -3.68 -13.30 6.02
CA GLU A 132 -3.43 -12.02 6.67
C GLU A 132 -3.08 -12.20 8.15
N GLN A 133 -1.98 -11.58 8.57
CA GLN A 133 -1.63 -11.36 9.96
C GLN A 133 -1.80 -9.89 10.31
N ARG A 134 -2.36 -9.63 11.50
CA ARG A 134 -2.59 -8.27 11.99
C ARG A 134 -1.80 -7.99 13.26
N LEU A 135 -1.30 -6.77 13.38
CA LEU A 135 -0.82 -6.21 14.63
C LEU A 135 -1.58 -4.92 14.95
N ASN A 136 -1.74 -4.62 16.24
CA ASN A 136 -2.29 -3.33 16.65
C ASN A 136 -1.41 -2.20 16.09
N PRO A 137 -1.97 -1.14 15.50
CA PRO A 137 -1.19 -0.08 14.87
C PRO A 137 -0.27 0.69 15.83
N HIS A 138 -0.64 0.76 17.12
CA HIS A 138 0.05 1.55 18.14
C HIS A 138 0.73 0.71 19.23
N ASP A 139 0.20 -0.47 19.54
CA ASP A 139 0.71 -1.38 20.57
C ASP A 139 1.39 -2.60 19.93
N ASN A 140 2.63 -2.40 19.46
CA ASN A 140 3.42 -3.41 18.76
C ASN A 140 4.92 -3.07 18.79
N ASN A 141 5.76 -3.95 18.22
CA ASN A 141 7.22 -3.82 18.22
C ASN A 141 7.82 -3.20 16.92
N ILE A 142 7.00 -2.70 16.01
CA ILE A 142 7.44 -2.02 14.79
C ILE A 142 7.87 -0.59 15.16
N PRO A 143 9.09 -0.16 14.81
CA PRO A 143 9.63 1.14 15.21
C PRO A 143 9.08 2.28 14.36
N TYR A 144 7.75 2.44 14.32
CA TYR A 144 7.08 3.48 13.56
C TYR A 144 5.93 4.11 14.34
N ASP A 145 5.93 5.44 14.32
CA ASP A 145 4.89 6.25 14.95
C ASP A 145 3.97 6.85 13.89
N TRP A 146 2.69 6.51 13.98
CA TRP A 146 1.67 6.96 13.04
C TRP A 146 1.34 8.43 13.18
N ARG A 147 1.65 9.07 14.32
CA ARG A 147 1.36 10.48 14.57
C ARG A 147 1.87 11.37 13.44
N ARG A 148 1.07 12.38 13.13
CA ARG A 148 1.47 13.46 12.22
C ARG A 148 2.72 14.14 12.78
N LYS A 149 3.68 14.41 11.90
CA LYS A 149 4.87 15.22 12.22
C LYS A 149 4.68 16.57 11.58
N ASP A 150 4.63 17.62 12.40
CA ASP A 150 4.75 18.98 11.93
C ASP A 150 6.24 19.32 11.73
N GLY A 151 6.53 20.16 10.74
CA GLY A 151 7.90 20.56 10.38
C GLY A 151 8.48 21.62 11.30
#